data_AF-A0A9W7ZLM9-F1
#
_entry.id   AF-A0A9W7ZLM9-F1
#
_cell.length_a   1.000
_cell.length_b   1.000
_cell.length_c   1.000
_cell.angle_alpha   90.00
_cell.angle_beta   90.00
_cell.angle_gamma   90.00
#
_symmetry.space_group_name_H-M   'P 1'
#
loop_
_entity.id
_entity.type
_entity.pdbx_description
1 polymer ?
#
loop_
_entity_poly.entity_id
_entity_poly.type
_entity_poly.pdbx_seq_one_letter_code
_entity_poly.pdbx_strand_id
1 'polypeptide(L)'
;MGPSQANVEAIEARALFAPEDQSNAALQPLSERLQWDISERIGASRQAMGVSAARRLRRRLQLRRLRRILGLPQFDIDRAVSIYISRRQQAWDPTETLVDDARALVSRSDGCGTEDSTGENGDSRAQQETLPSTASASTTTPADEHKIQVTAYAHSFASRLLGRAVLRDNLTAAGPQVSPFHGRLLRPFIWRDTRSMPASSSELPMLQVLRSIRAHEHRVFQHLGYPAVEQPQQETIDYVHFQRGHLPQVNALLCQTFWPSIDMSEALQYPEFSIIALYKRRVVGCAFLTPDAYLTYVAVAAGWEAGGIAKYMVYYLTQTVPTKDVTLHVAATNVAMLLYQRLGFKPETYAPGFYKAYLPESSRVCPNAFFMRLRRY
;
A
#
# COMPACT_ATOMS: atom_id res chain seq x y z
N MET A 1 52.78 -41.21 14.55
CA MET A 1 52.34 -40.08 15.37
C MET A 1 51.92 -38.95 14.43
N GLY A 2 50.63 -38.87 14.13
CA GLY A 2 50.05 -37.79 13.33
C GLY A 2 49.24 -36.88 14.25
N PRO A 3 49.32 -35.54 14.10
CA PRO A 3 48.53 -34.64 14.92
C PRO A 3 47.04 -34.73 14.53
N SER A 4 46.22 -34.53 15.55
CA SER A 4 44.79 -34.82 15.62
C SER A 4 43.91 -33.94 14.75
N GLN A 5 42.77 -34.50 14.33
CA GLN A 5 41.71 -33.92 13.51
C GLN A 5 40.90 -32.78 14.17
N ALA A 6 41.41 -32.15 15.24
CA ALA A 6 40.69 -31.08 15.95
C ALA A 6 40.88 -29.67 15.36
N ASN A 7 41.74 -29.51 14.33
CA ASN A 7 42.10 -28.19 13.78
C ASN A 7 41.43 -27.84 12.44
N VAL A 8 40.51 -28.67 11.93
CA VAL A 8 39.88 -28.43 10.62
C VAL A 8 38.52 -27.73 10.74
N GLU A 9 37.82 -27.82 11.88
CA GLU A 9 36.51 -27.17 12.08
C GLU A 9 36.60 -25.71 12.57
N ALA A 10 37.78 -25.20 12.89
CA ALA A 10 37.96 -23.81 13.34
C ALA A 10 38.10 -22.80 12.17
N ILE A 11 38.04 -23.24 10.91
CA ILE A 11 38.30 -22.39 9.74
C ILE A 11 37.01 -21.86 9.08
N GLU A 12 35.83 -22.38 9.42
CA GLU A 12 34.55 -21.99 8.77
C GLU A 12 33.60 -21.15 9.64
N ALA A 13 34.13 -20.38 10.59
CA ALA A 13 33.38 -19.31 11.25
C ALA A 13 34.13 -17.97 11.16
N ARG A 14 34.74 -17.72 9.99
CA ARG A 14 35.36 -16.43 9.69
C ARG A 14 34.24 -15.39 9.54
N ALA A 15 34.02 -14.66 10.62
CA ALA A 15 33.03 -13.61 10.77
C ALA A 15 32.92 -12.73 9.51
N LEU A 16 31.70 -12.57 9.02
CA LEU A 16 31.30 -11.61 7.97
C LEU A 16 31.58 -10.13 8.32
N PHE A 17 32.24 -9.88 9.44
CA PHE A 17 32.65 -8.58 9.95
C PHE A 17 34.13 -8.59 10.35
N ALA A 18 34.98 -9.26 9.56
CA ALA A 18 36.40 -8.91 9.58
C ALA A 18 36.51 -7.44 9.12
N PRO A 19 37.15 -6.55 9.88
CA PRO A 19 37.46 -5.23 9.36
C PRO A 19 38.47 -5.46 8.24
N GLU A 20 38.03 -5.29 6.99
CA GLU A 20 38.99 -4.96 5.96
C GLU A 20 39.78 -3.76 6.49
N ASP A 21 41.10 -3.81 6.41
CA ASP A 21 42.01 -2.71 6.70
C ASP A 21 41.74 -1.54 5.75
N GLN A 22 40.57 -0.92 5.87
CA GLN A 22 40.28 0.39 5.38
C GLN A 22 40.78 1.30 6.48
N SER A 23 41.94 1.91 6.24
CA SER A 23 42.41 3.07 6.97
C SER A 23 41.20 3.90 7.42
N ASN A 24 40.99 4.01 8.74
CA ASN A 24 40.02 4.91 9.37
C ASN A 24 40.42 6.37 9.11
N ALA A 25 40.60 6.74 7.84
CA ALA A 25 40.57 8.11 7.40
C ALA A 25 39.12 8.53 7.63
N ALA A 26 38.89 9.31 8.68
CA ALA A 26 37.61 9.94 8.95
C ALA A 26 37.02 10.43 7.64
N LEU A 27 35.85 9.90 7.26
CA LEU A 27 35.18 10.23 6.00
C LEU A 27 34.90 11.74 5.99
N GLN A 28 35.83 12.52 5.44
CA GLN A 28 35.72 13.96 5.43
C GLN A 28 34.73 14.40 4.35
N PRO A 29 33.95 15.47 4.60
CA PRO A 29 33.06 16.01 3.59
C PRO A 29 33.86 16.42 2.35
N LEU A 30 33.37 15.98 1.19
CA LEU A 30 34.03 16.19 -0.09
C LEU A 30 34.19 17.69 -0.35
N SER A 31 35.42 18.18 -0.51
CA SER A 31 35.67 19.59 -0.81
C SER A 31 35.06 20.00 -2.16
N GLU A 32 34.76 21.28 -2.34
CA GLU A 32 34.14 21.78 -3.57
C GLU A 32 34.96 21.48 -4.82
N ARG A 33 36.29 21.64 -4.73
CA ARG A 33 37.22 21.32 -5.82
C ARG A 33 37.19 19.82 -6.14
N LEU A 34 37.15 18.97 -5.11
CA LEU A 34 37.15 17.52 -5.29
C LEU A 34 35.80 17.02 -5.84
N GLN A 35 34.69 17.67 -5.50
CA GLN A 35 33.38 17.44 -6.14
C GLN A 35 33.39 17.77 -7.63
N TRP A 36 34.08 18.84 -8.02
CA TRP A 36 34.25 19.23 -9.41
C TRP A 36 35.07 18.19 -10.19
N ASP A 37 36.26 17.87 -9.68
CA ASP A 37 37.16 16.91 -10.32
C ASP A 37 36.50 15.53 -10.49
N ILE A 38 35.73 15.08 -9.50
CA ILE A 38 34.99 13.81 -9.60
C ILE A 38 33.89 13.90 -10.66
N SER A 39 33.14 15.00 -10.72
CA SER A 39 32.10 15.18 -11.75
C SER A 39 32.69 15.17 -13.16
N GLU A 40 33.84 15.81 -13.36
CA GLU A 40 34.55 15.81 -14.64
C GLU A 40 35.12 14.44 -14.99
N ARG A 41 35.77 13.76 -14.04
CA ARG A 41 36.30 12.40 -14.23
C ARG A 41 35.20 11.40 -14.59
N ILE A 42 34.05 11.47 -13.92
CA ILE A 42 32.88 10.64 -14.25
C ILE A 42 32.34 11.00 -15.64
N GLY A 43 32.42 12.27 -16.04
CA GLY A 43 32.00 12.72 -17.36
C GLY A 43 32.92 12.32 -18.50
N ALA A 44 34.23 12.29 -18.25
CA ALA A 44 35.26 11.92 -19.22
C ALA A 44 35.45 10.39 -19.36
N SER A 45 34.90 9.61 -18.44
CA SER A 45 34.98 8.14 -18.49
C SER A 45 34.28 7.60 -19.75
N ARG A 46 35.04 6.87 -20.60
CA ARG A 46 34.55 6.26 -21.85
C ARG A 46 33.86 4.89 -21.63
N GLN A 47 33.92 4.36 -20.42
CA GLN A 47 33.31 3.08 -20.07
C GLN A 47 31.80 3.30 -19.84
N ALA A 48 30.95 2.53 -20.50
CA ALA A 48 29.50 2.60 -20.32
C ALA A 48 29.17 2.27 -18.85
N MET A 49 28.88 3.29 -18.05
CA MET A 49 28.69 3.11 -16.61
C MET A 49 27.41 2.31 -16.33
N GLY A 50 27.60 1.00 -16.12
CA GLY A 50 26.56 0.02 -15.80
C GLY A 50 25.88 0.24 -14.45
N VAL A 51 26.34 1.21 -13.64
CA VAL A 51 25.79 1.45 -12.30
C VAL A 51 24.95 2.73 -12.29
N SER A 52 23.67 2.59 -11.98
CA SER A 52 22.74 3.72 -11.77
C SER A 52 23.24 4.72 -10.72
N ALA A 53 24.08 4.26 -9.77
CA ALA A 53 24.69 5.06 -8.72
C ALA A 53 25.66 6.12 -9.25
N ALA A 54 26.54 5.81 -10.20
CA ALA A 54 27.56 6.75 -10.67
C ALA A 54 26.96 7.86 -11.56
N ARG A 55 25.95 7.53 -12.39
CA ARG A 55 25.14 8.52 -13.12
C ARG A 55 24.33 9.40 -12.16
N ARG A 56 23.76 8.81 -11.11
CA ARG A 56 23.03 9.54 -10.05
C ARG A 56 23.95 10.48 -9.28
N LEU A 57 25.17 10.03 -8.97
CA LEU A 57 26.19 10.84 -8.29
C LEU A 57 26.56 12.05 -9.13
N ARG A 58 26.91 11.87 -10.41
CA ARG A 58 27.23 12.98 -11.33
C ARG A 58 26.11 14.01 -11.39
N ARG A 59 24.85 13.56 -11.57
CA ARG A 59 23.68 14.45 -11.58
C ARG A 59 23.53 15.23 -10.27
N ARG A 60 23.75 14.57 -9.12
CA ARG A 60 23.70 15.23 -7.80
C ARG A 60 24.81 16.27 -7.63
N LEU A 61 26.04 16.00 -8.07
CA LEU A 61 27.15 16.95 -8.00
C LEU A 61 26.91 18.16 -8.91
N GLN A 62 26.39 17.94 -10.12
CA GLN A 62 26.00 19.01 -11.04
C GLN A 62 24.88 19.89 -10.47
N LEU A 63 23.84 19.29 -9.88
CA LEU A 63 22.75 20.03 -9.25
C LEU A 63 23.22 20.84 -8.04
N ARG A 64 24.15 20.31 -7.23
CA ARG A 64 24.75 21.04 -6.11
C ARG A 64 25.53 22.26 -6.60
N ARG A 65 26.28 22.12 -7.70
CA ARG A 65 26.99 23.24 -8.34
C ARG A 65 26.02 24.29 -8.87
N LEU A 66 24.98 23.89 -9.59
CA LEU A 66 23.98 24.81 -10.13
C LEU A 66 23.27 25.57 -9.02
N ARG A 67 22.88 24.89 -7.93
CA ARG A 67 22.29 25.54 -6.76
C ARG A 67 23.23 26.58 -6.15
N ARG A 68 24.54 26.31 -6.07
CA ARG A 68 25.54 27.29 -5.59
C ARG A 68 25.65 28.51 -6.51
N ILE A 69 25.72 28.30 -7.83
CA ILE A 69 25.78 29.39 -8.81
C ILE A 69 24.52 30.27 -8.72
N LEU A 70 23.37 29.65 -8.46
CA LEU A 70 22.09 30.33 -8.30
C LEU A 70 21.84 30.86 -6.88
N GLY A 71 22.81 30.75 -5.96
CA GLY A 71 22.67 31.21 -4.57
C GLY A 71 21.63 30.46 -3.74
N LEU A 72 21.16 29.29 -4.19
CA LEU A 72 20.14 28.50 -3.51
C LEU A 72 20.76 27.71 -2.34
N PRO A 73 20.08 27.63 -1.18
CA PRO A 73 20.61 26.92 -0.01
C PRO A 73 20.78 25.42 -0.32
N GLN A 74 22.00 24.92 -0.11
CA GLN A 74 22.29 23.49 -0.25
C GLN A 74 21.99 22.79 1.08
N PHE A 75 21.08 21.81 1.06
CA PHE A 75 20.81 20.97 2.23
C PHE A 75 22.01 20.06 2.50
N ASP A 76 22.72 20.34 3.59
CA ASP A 76 23.88 19.60 4.06
C ASP A 76 23.50 18.85 5.35
N ILE A 77 23.24 17.54 5.19
CA ILE A 77 22.81 16.67 6.28
C ILE A 77 23.92 16.58 7.33
N ASP A 78 25.18 16.48 6.92
CA ASP A 78 26.29 16.24 7.84
C ASP A 78 26.60 17.49 8.65
N ARG A 79 26.44 18.68 8.06
CA ARG A 79 26.46 19.94 8.81
C ARG A 79 25.28 20.06 9.76
N ALA A 80 24.06 19.72 9.33
CA ALA A 80 22.88 19.76 10.19
C ALA A 80 23.00 18.77 11.36
N VAL A 81 23.49 17.57 11.10
CA VAL A 81 23.71 16.51 12.08
C VAL A 81 24.87 16.84 13.01
N SER A 82 25.99 17.39 12.51
CA SER A 82 27.09 17.82 13.38
C SER A 82 26.70 19.01 14.27
N ILE A 83 25.92 19.97 13.76
CA ILE A 83 25.32 21.05 14.58
C ILE A 83 24.35 20.46 15.61
N TYR A 84 23.56 19.44 15.23
CA TYR A 84 22.62 18.79 16.14
C TYR A 84 23.33 18.03 17.25
N ILE A 85 24.33 17.21 16.91
CA ILE A 85 25.15 16.44 17.85
C ILE A 85 25.95 17.37 18.78
N SER A 86 26.51 18.46 18.25
CA SER A 86 27.23 19.44 19.08
C SER A 86 26.31 20.26 19.99
N ARG A 87 25.05 20.48 19.61
CA ARG A 87 24.05 21.17 20.45
C ARG A 87 23.42 20.29 21.52
N ARG A 88 23.33 18.98 21.33
CA ARG A 88 22.77 18.02 22.30
C ARG A 88 23.82 16.98 22.65
N GLN A 89 24.71 17.32 23.58
CA GLN A 89 25.54 16.34 24.31
C GLN A 89 24.72 15.59 25.37
N GLN A 90 23.54 15.09 25.04
CA GLN A 90 22.84 14.11 25.86
C GLN A 90 22.53 12.89 25.00
N ALA A 91 22.80 11.72 25.57
CA ALA A 91 22.54 10.43 24.97
C ALA A 91 21.09 10.40 24.47
N TRP A 92 20.92 9.99 23.22
CA TRP A 92 19.60 9.72 22.65
C TRP A 92 18.94 8.63 23.48
N ASP A 93 17.92 8.98 24.28
CA ASP A 93 17.09 8.02 24.99
C ASP A 93 15.80 7.77 24.18
N PRO A 94 15.59 6.55 23.63
CA PRO A 94 14.46 6.27 22.73
C PRO A 94 13.07 6.26 23.40
N THR A 95 12.99 6.51 24.71
CA THR A 95 11.78 6.40 25.52
C THR A 95 11.07 7.74 25.78
N GLU A 96 11.73 8.89 25.61
CA GLU A 96 11.11 10.20 25.88
C GLU A 96 10.01 10.56 24.86
N THR A 97 10.15 10.17 23.59
CA THR A 97 9.15 10.49 22.55
C THR A 97 7.81 9.77 22.72
N LEU A 98 7.74 8.73 23.55
CA LEU A 98 6.50 8.01 23.83
C LEU A 98 5.61 8.73 24.87
N VAL A 99 6.21 9.56 25.73
CA VAL A 99 5.51 10.21 26.85
C VAL A 99 4.79 11.49 26.41
N ASP A 100 5.36 12.22 25.45
CA ASP A 100 4.77 13.45 24.93
C ASP A 100 3.55 13.19 24.02
N ASP A 101 3.57 12.10 23.25
CA ASP A 101 2.42 11.66 22.44
C ASP A 101 1.23 11.23 23.32
N ALA A 102 1.48 10.65 24.50
CA ALA A 102 0.43 10.29 25.45
C ALA A 102 -0.23 11.53 26.08
N ARG A 103 0.54 12.58 26.41
CA ARG A 103 -0.01 13.85 26.92
C ARG A 103 -0.82 14.61 25.86
N ALA A 104 -0.36 14.63 24.61
CA ALA A 104 -1.07 15.29 23.52
C ALA A 104 -2.41 14.62 23.14
N LEU A 105 -2.56 13.32 23.41
CA LEU A 105 -3.82 12.59 23.23
C LEU A 105 -4.81 12.83 24.37
N VAL A 106 -4.35 12.97 25.62
CA VAL A 106 -5.20 13.24 26.79
C VAL A 106 -5.75 14.67 26.78
N SER A 107 -5.01 15.66 26.25
CA SER A 107 -5.49 17.04 26.14
C SER A 107 -6.52 17.28 25.04
N ARG A 108 -6.84 16.27 24.21
CA ARG A 108 -7.84 16.36 23.15
C ARG A 108 -9.20 15.74 23.51
N SER A 109 -9.32 15.10 24.68
CA SER A 109 -10.54 14.40 25.10
C SER A 109 -11.43 15.16 26.09
N ASP A 110 -11.03 16.33 26.59
CA ASP A 110 -11.89 17.16 27.45
C ASP A 110 -12.46 18.34 26.66
N GLY A 111 -13.66 18.14 26.13
CA GLY A 111 -14.41 19.16 25.40
C GLY A 111 -15.82 18.72 25.03
N CYS A 112 -16.54 18.09 25.96
CA CYS A 112 -17.98 17.86 25.82
C CYS A 112 -18.69 17.84 27.18
N GLY A 113 -19.31 18.98 27.53
CA GLY A 113 -20.59 19.07 28.22
C GLY A 113 -20.63 19.11 29.76
N THR A 114 -20.98 20.27 30.31
CA THR A 114 -22.09 20.39 31.27
C THR A 114 -22.68 21.80 31.29
N GLU A 115 -24.00 21.83 31.37
CA GLU A 115 -24.92 22.97 31.34
C GLU A 115 -24.93 23.72 32.68
N ASP A 116 -25.19 25.04 32.69
CA ASP A 116 -26.30 25.62 33.46
C ASP A 116 -26.64 27.10 33.09
N SER A 117 -27.96 27.36 32.99
CA SER A 117 -28.81 28.59 33.14
C SER A 117 -28.21 30.03 32.97
N THR A 118 -28.86 31.09 32.44
CA THR A 118 -30.27 31.57 32.44
C THR A 118 -30.40 32.84 31.54
N GLY A 119 -31.59 33.14 30.99
CA GLY A 119 -32.09 34.53 30.84
C GLY A 119 -32.20 35.19 29.43
N GLU A 120 -33.37 34.99 28.80
CA GLU A 120 -34.27 35.93 28.08
C GLU A 120 -33.82 37.06 27.11
N ASN A 121 -34.59 37.10 26.00
CA ASN A 121 -35.11 38.22 25.19
C ASN A 121 -34.30 38.80 23.99
N GLY A 122 -34.93 38.67 22.81
CA GLY A 122 -35.26 39.86 22.00
C GLY A 122 -34.60 40.04 20.62
N ASP A 123 -35.33 39.60 19.60
CA ASP A 123 -35.66 40.36 18.38
C ASP A 123 -34.76 40.39 17.10
N SER A 124 -35.43 40.02 16.00
CA SER A 124 -35.47 40.67 14.67
C SER A 124 -34.32 40.56 13.62
N ARG A 125 -34.64 39.78 12.56
CA ARG A 125 -34.88 40.24 11.16
C ARG A 125 -33.70 40.38 10.13
N ALA A 126 -33.88 39.63 9.04
CA ALA A 126 -33.62 39.89 7.60
C ALA A 126 -32.27 39.53 6.91
N GLN A 127 -32.44 38.70 5.85
CA GLN A 127 -31.95 38.80 4.46
C GLN A 127 -30.45 39.07 4.21
N GLN A 128 -29.76 38.20 3.44
CA GLN A 128 -29.65 38.35 1.97
C GLN A 128 -28.85 37.20 1.32
N GLU A 129 -29.21 36.94 0.07
CA GLU A 129 -28.65 35.97 -0.87
C GLU A 129 -27.19 36.25 -1.26
N THR A 130 -26.43 35.22 -1.64
CA THR A 130 -25.78 35.11 -2.98
C THR A 130 -25.04 33.77 -3.14
N LEU A 131 -25.28 33.14 -4.30
CA LEU A 131 -24.61 31.95 -4.85
C LEU A 131 -23.49 32.40 -5.84
N PRO A 132 -22.68 31.48 -6.40
CA PRO A 132 -21.22 31.56 -6.36
C PRO A 132 -20.60 32.05 -7.67
N SER A 133 -19.40 32.63 -7.58
CA SER A 133 -18.53 32.85 -8.73
C SER A 133 -17.29 31.96 -8.68
N THR A 134 -17.18 31.20 -9.75
CA THR A 134 -16.07 30.39 -10.24
C THR A 134 -14.78 31.19 -10.43
N ALA A 135 -13.67 30.43 -10.45
CA ALA A 135 -12.31 30.76 -10.90
C ALA A 135 -11.28 31.19 -9.83
N SER A 136 -10.34 30.30 -9.58
CA SER A 136 -8.96 30.59 -9.16
C SER A 136 -8.13 29.36 -9.54
N ALA A 137 -7.55 29.28 -10.74
CA ALA A 137 -6.31 29.94 -11.10
C ALA A 137 -5.33 29.91 -9.93
N SER A 138 -4.47 28.88 -9.91
CA SER A 138 -3.36 28.74 -8.99
C SER A 138 -2.31 29.81 -9.28
N THR A 139 -2.51 31.00 -8.73
CA THR A 139 -1.49 32.05 -8.66
C THR A 139 -0.57 31.70 -7.51
N THR A 140 0.64 31.26 -7.83
CA THR A 140 1.73 31.09 -6.88
C THR A 140 2.14 32.44 -6.30
N THR A 141 1.78 32.71 -5.05
CA THR A 141 2.38 33.77 -4.23
C THR A 141 3.57 33.20 -3.43
N PRO A 142 4.69 33.93 -3.32
CA PRO A 142 5.87 33.50 -2.59
C PRO A 142 5.82 34.03 -1.16
N ALA A 143 4.93 33.51 -0.32
CA ALA A 143 4.93 33.82 1.11
C ALA A 143 4.07 32.80 1.85
N ASP A 144 4.73 31.78 2.42
CA ASP A 144 4.42 31.20 3.73
C ASP A 144 5.37 30.03 3.95
N GLU A 145 6.59 30.35 4.41
CA GLU A 145 7.47 29.36 5.03
C GLU A 145 6.84 28.92 6.36
N HIS A 146 5.88 28.00 6.29
CA HIS A 146 5.47 27.25 7.47
C HIS A 146 6.69 26.50 7.98
N LYS A 147 7.28 27.01 9.07
CA LYS A 147 8.38 26.36 9.79
C LYS A 147 7.90 24.97 10.22
N ILE A 148 8.25 23.94 9.45
CA ILE A 148 7.83 22.55 9.71
C ILE A 148 8.49 22.12 11.03
N GLN A 149 7.78 22.27 12.15
CA GLN A 149 8.31 21.92 13.47
C GLN A 149 8.30 20.41 13.71
N VAL A 150 7.35 19.69 13.08
CA VAL A 150 7.21 18.23 13.23
C VAL A 150 6.92 17.62 11.86
N THR A 151 7.76 16.67 11.43
CA THR A 151 7.45 15.84 10.26
C THR A 151 6.45 14.77 10.68
N ALA A 152 5.26 14.76 10.07
CA ALA A 152 4.31 13.68 10.27
C ALA A 152 4.98 12.32 10.04
N TYR A 153 4.71 11.34 10.92
CA TYR A 153 5.39 10.05 10.90
C TYR A 153 5.41 9.41 9.51
N ALA A 154 4.31 9.48 8.76
CA ALA A 154 4.18 8.96 7.40
C ALA A 154 5.23 9.47 6.38
N HIS A 155 5.92 10.56 6.70
CA HIS A 155 6.99 11.18 5.91
C HIS A 155 8.34 11.25 6.64
N SER A 156 8.41 10.77 7.88
CA SER A 156 9.62 10.76 8.71
C SER A 156 10.63 9.69 8.26
N PHE A 157 11.89 9.84 8.68
CA PHE A 157 12.91 8.81 8.49
C PHE A 157 12.53 7.50 9.21
N ALA A 158 11.94 7.62 10.41
CA ALA A 158 11.48 6.47 11.18
C ALA A 158 10.44 5.63 10.43
N SER A 159 9.52 6.23 9.66
CA SER A 159 8.58 5.44 8.86
C SER A 159 9.21 4.77 7.64
N ARG A 160 10.36 5.24 7.16
CA ARG A 160 11.11 4.57 6.10
C ARG A 160 11.90 3.38 6.65
N LEU A 161 12.38 3.50 7.88
CA LEU A 161 13.15 2.46 8.57
C LEU A 161 12.25 1.37 9.15
N LEU A 162 11.21 1.77 9.91
CA LEU A 162 10.31 0.89 10.65
C LEU A 162 9.02 0.57 9.88
N GLY A 163 8.82 1.20 8.72
CA GLY A 163 7.57 1.14 7.97
C GLY A 163 6.48 2.03 8.59
N ARG A 164 5.32 2.11 7.94
CA ARG A 164 4.16 2.78 8.53
C ARG A 164 3.56 1.86 9.59
N ALA A 165 3.75 2.18 10.87
CA ALA A 165 3.18 1.42 12.00
C ALA A 165 1.66 1.19 11.86
N VAL A 166 0.95 2.15 11.28
CA VAL A 166 -0.49 2.06 10.98
C VAL A 166 -0.83 0.96 9.97
N LEU A 167 0.09 0.63 9.07
CA LEU A 167 -0.07 -0.45 8.09
C LEU A 167 0.47 -1.79 8.60
N ARG A 168 0.87 -1.91 9.87
CA ARG A 168 1.50 -3.13 10.40
C ARG A 168 0.65 -4.36 10.11
N ASP A 169 -0.66 -4.23 10.30
CA ASP A 169 -1.58 -5.35 10.14
C ASP A 169 -2.31 -5.35 8.80
N ASN A 170 -2.59 -4.17 8.21
CA ASN A 170 -3.37 -4.03 6.98
C ASN A 170 -2.73 -3.06 5.98
N LEU A 171 -2.99 -3.26 4.68
CA LEU A 171 -2.43 -2.42 3.61
C LEU A 171 -3.22 -1.12 3.34
N THR A 172 -4.21 -0.82 4.18
CA THR A 172 -5.22 0.22 3.98
C THR A 172 -4.93 1.52 4.74
N ALA A 173 -5.30 2.67 4.18
CA ALA A 173 -5.28 3.95 4.88
C ALA A 173 -6.06 3.93 6.21
N ALA A 174 -5.55 4.61 7.24
CA ALA A 174 -6.23 4.70 8.55
C ALA A 174 -7.46 5.61 8.57
N GLY A 175 -7.47 6.64 7.72
CA GLY A 175 -8.52 7.64 7.68
C GLY A 175 -9.47 7.46 6.50
N PRO A 176 -10.67 8.06 6.57
CA PRO A 176 -11.57 8.15 5.42
C PRO A 176 -10.91 8.96 4.29
N GLN A 177 -11.25 8.63 3.05
CA GLN A 177 -10.71 9.27 1.85
C GLN A 177 -11.86 9.81 0.98
N VAL A 178 -11.66 10.98 0.39
CA VAL A 178 -12.64 11.53 -0.57
C VAL A 178 -12.42 10.88 -1.92
N SER A 179 -13.49 10.37 -2.54
CA SER A 179 -13.40 9.76 -3.86
C SER A 179 -13.09 10.84 -4.92
N PRO A 180 -12.15 10.60 -5.85
CA PRO A 180 -11.81 11.57 -6.88
C PRO A 180 -12.95 11.85 -7.87
N PHE A 181 -13.86 10.89 -8.05
CA PHE A 181 -14.90 10.96 -9.06
C PHE A 181 -16.18 11.65 -8.57
N HIS A 182 -16.84 11.11 -7.53
CA HIS A 182 -18.06 11.73 -6.97
C HIS A 182 -17.81 12.68 -5.80
N GLY A 183 -16.58 12.78 -5.27
CA GLY A 183 -16.32 13.54 -4.05
C GLY A 183 -16.90 12.91 -2.78
N ARG A 184 -17.25 11.62 -2.82
CA ARG A 184 -17.88 10.91 -1.70
C ARG A 184 -16.85 10.57 -0.64
N LEU A 185 -17.21 10.72 0.63
CA LEU A 185 -16.37 10.25 1.73
C LEU A 185 -16.43 8.72 1.82
N LEU A 186 -15.33 8.06 1.44
CA LEU A 186 -15.15 6.62 1.55
C LEU A 186 -14.53 6.27 2.89
N ARG A 187 -15.21 5.38 3.62
CA ARG A 187 -14.68 4.81 4.85
C ARG A 187 -13.45 3.94 4.54
N PRO A 188 -12.48 3.85 5.47
CA PRO A 188 -11.28 3.04 5.26
C PRO A 188 -11.63 1.55 5.05
N PHE A 189 -12.68 1.05 5.70
CA PHE A 189 -13.17 -0.31 5.54
C PHE A 189 -14.62 -0.28 5.04
N ILE A 190 -14.92 -1.13 4.06
CA ILE A 190 -16.28 -1.45 3.63
C ILE A 190 -16.89 -2.38 4.68
N TRP A 191 -16.17 -3.45 5.00
CA TRP A 191 -16.58 -4.46 5.97
C TRP A 191 -15.35 -5.20 6.49
N ARG A 192 -15.37 -5.55 7.78
CA ARG A 192 -14.40 -6.48 8.37
C ARG A 192 -15.14 -7.73 8.76
N ASP A 193 -14.89 -8.79 8.03
CA ASP A 193 -15.58 -10.05 8.23
C ASP A 193 -14.86 -10.88 9.28
N THR A 194 -15.47 -10.96 10.46
CA THR A 194 -15.04 -11.82 11.58
C THR A 194 -15.82 -13.13 11.63
N ARG A 195 -16.94 -13.24 10.89
CA ARG A 195 -17.94 -14.30 11.08
C ARG A 195 -17.83 -15.42 10.04
N SER A 196 -17.41 -15.11 8.81
CA SER A 196 -17.23 -16.13 7.77
C SER A 196 -15.99 -17.01 7.98
N MET A 197 -15.14 -16.68 8.96
CA MET A 197 -13.98 -17.48 9.35
C MET A 197 -14.23 -18.20 10.68
N PRO A 198 -15.03 -19.29 10.73
CA PRO A 198 -15.03 -20.15 11.90
C PRO A 198 -13.64 -20.80 12.08
N ALA A 199 -13.29 -21.14 13.32
CA ALA A 199 -12.04 -21.82 13.67
C ALA A 199 -11.86 -23.16 12.92
N SER A 200 -12.96 -23.80 12.50
CA SER A 200 -13.00 -24.98 11.63
C SER A 200 -13.06 -24.57 10.15
N SER A 201 -12.00 -23.98 9.63
CA SER A 201 -11.94 -23.48 8.25
C SER A 201 -11.52 -24.57 7.26
N SER A 202 -12.31 -25.65 7.14
CA SER A 202 -12.09 -26.68 6.11
C SER A 202 -12.26 -26.13 4.69
N GLU A 203 -12.95 -25.00 4.52
CA GLU A 203 -13.32 -24.45 3.21
C GLU A 203 -12.24 -23.55 2.59
N LEU A 204 -11.19 -23.18 3.35
CA LEU A 204 -10.11 -22.29 2.89
C LEU A 204 -8.74 -22.97 3.05
N PRO A 205 -8.27 -23.71 2.03
CA PRO A 205 -7.00 -24.44 2.11
C PRO A 205 -5.80 -23.57 2.44
N MET A 206 -5.71 -22.37 1.84
CA MET A 206 -4.59 -21.47 2.10
C MET A 206 -4.57 -20.96 3.55
N LEU A 207 -5.75 -20.71 4.12
CA LEU A 207 -5.87 -20.30 5.50
C LEU A 207 -5.39 -21.43 6.43
N GLN A 208 -5.80 -22.67 6.18
CA GLN A 208 -5.34 -23.83 6.95
C GLN A 208 -3.82 -23.98 6.89
N VAL A 209 -3.22 -23.81 5.71
CA VAL A 209 -1.76 -23.83 5.55
C VAL A 209 -1.11 -22.72 6.37
N LEU A 210 -1.60 -21.49 6.28
CA LEU A 210 -1.06 -20.35 7.06
C LEU A 210 -1.20 -20.58 8.56
N ARG A 211 -2.31 -21.17 9.00
CA ARG A 211 -2.51 -21.58 10.39
C ARG A 211 -1.48 -22.64 10.78
N SER A 212 -1.34 -23.74 10.04
CA SER A 212 -0.35 -24.79 10.37
C SER A 212 1.09 -24.26 10.48
N ILE A 213 1.46 -23.33 9.60
CA ILE A 213 2.77 -22.66 9.63
C ILE A 213 2.90 -21.80 10.90
N ARG A 214 1.89 -20.98 11.20
CA ARG A 214 1.92 -20.09 12.38
C ARG A 214 1.86 -20.85 13.71
N ALA A 215 1.17 -21.99 13.75
CA ALA A 215 1.10 -22.85 14.92
C ALA A 215 2.39 -23.66 15.14
N HIS A 216 3.34 -23.59 14.20
CA HIS A 216 4.57 -24.40 14.22
C HIS A 216 4.29 -25.92 14.24
N GLU A 217 3.18 -26.35 13.63
CA GLU A 217 2.75 -27.76 13.62
C GLU A 217 3.65 -28.64 12.74
N HIS A 218 4.38 -28.05 11.80
CA HIS A 218 5.23 -28.79 10.88
C HIS A 218 6.46 -29.38 11.58
N ARG A 219 6.84 -30.62 11.20
CA ARG A 219 7.98 -31.37 11.78
C ARG A 219 9.30 -30.61 11.79
N VAL A 220 9.51 -29.74 10.80
CA VAL A 220 10.71 -28.88 10.72
C VAL A 220 10.79 -27.93 11.92
N PHE A 221 9.68 -27.35 12.37
CA PHE A 221 9.69 -26.45 13.53
C PHE A 221 9.92 -27.19 14.84
N GLN A 222 9.38 -28.42 14.95
CA GLN A 222 9.64 -29.31 16.08
C GLN A 222 11.13 -29.70 16.17
N HIS A 223 11.76 -30.00 15.02
CA HIS A 223 13.18 -30.33 14.97
C HIS A 223 14.08 -29.13 15.31
N LEU A 224 13.64 -27.92 14.98
CA LEU A 224 14.32 -26.66 15.33
C LEU A 224 14.02 -26.18 16.77
N GLY A 225 13.22 -26.90 17.54
CA GLY A 225 12.91 -26.59 18.94
C GLY A 225 11.97 -25.39 19.14
N TYR A 226 11.20 -25.00 18.12
CA TYR A 226 10.20 -23.93 18.27
C TYR A 226 8.96 -24.46 19.00
N PRO A 227 8.49 -23.79 20.07
CA PRO A 227 7.28 -24.20 20.78
C PRO A 227 6.04 -23.95 19.91
N ALA A 228 5.03 -24.81 20.07
CA ALA A 228 3.72 -24.60 19.45
C ALA A 228 3.11 -23.28 19.95
N VAL A 229 2.65 -22.45 19.02
CA VAL A 229 2.09 -21.13 19.33
C VAL A 229 0.58 -21.18 19.22
N GLU A 230 -0.12 -20.81 20.30
CA GLU A 230 -1.58 -20.68 20.26
C GLU A 230 -2.00 -19.58 19.28
N GLN A 231 -2.96 -19.93 18.43
CA GLN A 231 -3.42 -19.04 17.39
C GLN A 231 -4.47 -18.07 17.95
N PRO A 232 -4.52 -16.83 17.43
CA PRO A 232 -5.66 -15.97 17.72
C PRO A 232 -6.95 -16.67 17.29
N GLN A 233 -7.93 -16.72 18.19
CA GLN A 233 -9.22 -17.39 17.95
C GLN A 233 -10.02 -16.78 16.79
N GLN A 234 -9.68 -15.56 16.36
CA GLN A 234 -10.39 -14.83 15.33
C GLN A 234 -9.42 -14.25 14.29
N GLU A 235 -9.66 -14.60 13.04
CA GLU A 235 -9.02 -14.02 11.87
C GLU A 235 -10.08 -13.30 11.04
N THR A 236 -9.66 -12.23 10.35
CA THR A 236 -10.58 -11.39 9.58
C THR A 236 -10.15 -11.25 8.14
N ILE A 237 -11.15 -11.17 7.26
CA ILE A 237 -10.96 -10.66 5.90
C ILE A 237 -11.50 -9.23 5.87
N ASP A 238 -10.62 -8.30 5.54
CA ASP A 238 -10.94 -6.89 5.50
C ASP A 238 -11.26 -6.50 4.05
N TYR A 239 -12.50 -6.07 3.81
CA TYR A 239 -12.94 -5.54 2.53
C TYR A 239 -12.76 -4.03 2.50
N VAL A 240 -12.03 -3.55 1.50
CA VAL A 240 -11.61 -2.15 1.40
C VAL A 240 -11.70 -1.66 -0.04
N HIS A 241 -11.76 -0.35 -0.23
CA HIS A 241 -11.71 0.25 -1.56
C HIS A 241 -10.30 0.14 -2.15
N PHE A 242 -10.19 0.19 -3.48
CA PHE A 242 -8.89 0.13 -4.14
C PHE A 242 -8.03 1.37 -3.84
N GLN A 243 -6.77 1.12 -3.50
CA GLN A 243 -5.80 2.15 -3.11
C GLN A 243 -4.47 1.89 -3.82
N ARG A 244 -3.65 2.93 -3.95
CA ARG A 244 -2.31 2.83 -4.57
C ARG A 244 -1.42 1.75 -3.97
N GLY A 245 -1.56 1.47 -2.67
CA GLY A 245 -0.82 0.40 -2.01
C GLY A 245 -1.17 -1.01 -2.52
N HIS A 246 -2.39 -1.20 -3.01
CA HIS A 246 -2.90 -2.50 -3.48
C HIS A 246 -2.50 -2.79 -4.92
N LEU A 247 -2.25 -1.75 -5.73
CA LEU A 247 -2.02 -1.83 -7.18
C LEU A 247 -1.00 -2.92 -7.60
N PRO A 248 0.20 -3.04 -6.97
CA PRO A 248 1.15 -4.06 -7.39
C PRO A 248 0.64 -5.49 -7.16
N GLN A 249 -0.04 -5.74 -6.04
CA GLN A 249 -0.58 -7.06 -5.72
C GLN A 249 -1.81 -7.40 -6.57
N VAL A 250 -2.65 -6.42 -6.85
CA VAL A 250 -3.81 -6.57 -7.75
C VAL A 250 -3.37 -6.88 -9.18
N ASN A 251 -2.44 -6.11 -9.74
CA ASN A 251 -1.93 -6.36 -11.09
C ASN A 251 -1.29 -7.75 -11.17
N ALA A 252 -0.53 -8.16 -10.16
CA ALA A 252 0.04 -9.50 -10.09
C ALA A 252 -1.03 -10.60 -10.04
N LEU A 253 -2.07 -10.43 -9.21
CA LEU A 253 -3.19 -11.37 -9.12
C LEU A 253 -3.93 -11.49 -10.46
N LEU A 254 -4.29 -10.36 -11.08
CA LEU A 254 -5.00 -10.36 -12.36
C LEU A 254 -4.16 -10.95 -13.48
N CYS A 255 -2.86 -10.64 -13.56
CA CYS A 255 -1.98 -11.22 -14.55
C CYS A 255 -1.83 -12.74 -14.41
N GLN A 256 -1.90 -13.26 -13.18
CA GLN A 256 -1.86 -14.70 -12.91
C GLN A 256 -3.18 -15.40 -13.23
N THR A 257 -4.31 -14.75 -12.98
CA THR A 257 -5.65 -15.35 -13.19
C THR A 257 -6.13 -15.24 -14.65
N PHE A 258 -5.78 -14.15 -15.34
CA PHE A 258 -6.30 -13.84 -16.67
C PHE A 258 -5.20 -13.93 -17.74
N TRP A 259 -4.60 -12.80 -18.12
CA TRP A 259 -3.56 -12.69 -19.15
C TRP A 259 -2.48 -11.68 -18.72
N PRO A 260 -1.26 -11.76 -19.28
CA PRO A 260 -0.19 -10.85 -18.89
C PRO A 260 -0.50 -9.40 -19.26
N SER A 261 0.23 -8.45 -18.66
CA SER A 261 0.17 -7.00 -18.95
C SER A 261 -1.12 -6.26 -18.55
N ILE A 262 -1.90 -6.80 -17.61
CA ILE A 262 -3.03 -6.08 -17.02
C ILE A 262 -2.50 -4.98 -16.08
N ASP A 263 -2.94 -3.74 -16.30
CA ASP A 263 -2.70 -2.61 -15.40
C ASP A 263 -4.02 -1.98 -14.95
N MET A 264 -4.23 -1.91 -13.64
CA MET A 264 -5.41 -1.33 -13.01
C MET A 264 -5.18 0.09 -12.47
N SER A 265 -4.12 0.79 -12.91
CA SER A 265 -3.81 2.15 -12.46
C SER A 265 -4.97 3.14 -12.68
N GLU A 266 -5.76 2.97 -13.74
CA GLU A 266 -6.94 3.79 -14.05
C GLU A 266 -8.06 3.64 -13.01
N ALA A 267 -8.27 2.44 -12.47
CA ALA A 267 -9.32 2.18 -11.48
C ALA A 267 -9.10 2.93 -10.16
N LEU A 268 -7.91 3.49 -9.91
CA LEU A 268 -7.65 4.37 -8.77
C LEU A 268 -8.44 5.68 -8.83
N GLN A 269 -8.94 6.07 -10.00
CA GLN A 269 -9.81 7.24 -10.17
C GLN A 269 -11.23 6.97 -9.63
N TYR A 270 -11.63 5.70 -9.59
CA TYR A 270 -12.98 5.25 -9.28
C TYR A 270 -13.02 4.25 -8.10
N PRO A 271 -12.45 4.60 -6.93
CA PRO A 271 -12.29 3.66 -5.82
C PRO A 271 -13.62 3.14 -5.27
N GLU A 272 -14.72 3.89 -5.41
CA GLU A 272 -16.06 3.49 -4.98
C GLU A 272 -16.69 2.35 -5.80
N PHE A 273 -16.21 2.14 -7.03
CA PHE A 273 -16.62 1.04 -7.91
C PHE A 273 -15.62 -0.13 -7.86
N SER A 274 -14.85 -0.21 -6.78
CA SER A 274 -13.85 -1.25 -6.58
C SER A 274 -13.97 -1.82 -5.17
N ILE A 275 -13.70 -3.11 -5.06
CA ILE A 275 -13.61 -3.79 -3.77
C ILE A 275 -12.40 -4.73 -3.77
N ILE A 276 -11.62 -4.65 -2.72
CA ILE A 276 -10.42 -5.46 -2.48
C ILE A 276 -10.62 -6.23 -1.19
N ALA A 277 -10.43 -7.55 -1.24
CA ALA A 277 -10.39 -8.40 -0.07
C ALA A 277 -8.94 -8.54 0.39
N LEU A 278 -8.67 -8.17 1.64
CA LEU A 278 -7.37 -8.27 2.27
C LEU A 278 -7.39 -9.32 3.38
N TYR A 279 -6.43 -10.22 3.34
CA TYR A 279 -6.03 -10.97 4.53
C TYR A 279 -4.74 -10.36 5.05
N LYS A 280 -4.84 -9.63 6.16
CA LYS A 280 -3.74 -8.82 6.70
C LYS A 280 -3.19 -7.87 5.61
N ARG A 281 -1.91 -8.02 5.24
CA ARG A 281 -1.25 -7.22 4.21
C ARG A 281 -1.31 -7.82 2.80
N ARG A 282 -1.98 -8.96 2.61
CA ARG A 282 -2.06 -9.67 1.32
C ARG A 282 -3.43 -9.45 0.67
N VAL A 283 -3.40 -9.08 -0.61
CA VAL A 283 -4.59 -9.08 -1.45
C VAL A 283 -4.97 -10.52 -1.75
N VAL A 284 -6.13 -10.93 -1.26
CA VAL A 284 -6.69 -12.28 -1.49
C VAL A 284 -7.83 -12.27 -2.50
N GLY A 285 -8.37 -11.10 -2.82
CA GLY A 285 -9.35 -10.94 -3.89
C GLY A 285 -9.49 -9.50 -4.33
N CYS A 286 -9.94 -9.32 -5.56
CA CYS A 286 -10.26 -8.01 -6.11
C CYS A 286 -11.44 -8.12 -7.07
N ALA A 287 -12.26 -7.08 -7.09
CA ALA A 287 -13.30 -6.91 -8.09
C ALA A 287 -13.47 -5.44 -8.48
N PHE A 288 -13.75 -5.21 -9.76
CA PHE A 288 -13.83 -3.88 -10.36
C PHE A 288 -15.07 -3.74 -11.23
N LEU A 289 -15.78 -2.63 -11.03
CA LEU A 289 -16.93 -2.20 -11.80
C LEU A 289 -16.61 -0.86 -12.47
N THR A 290 -17.03 -0.65 -13.70
CA THR A 290 -16.95 0.67 -14.33
C THR A 290 -18.14 1.55 -13.93
N PRO A 291 -18.04 2.89 -14.05
CA PRO A 291 -19.18 3.80 -13.88
C PRO A 291 -20.39 3.49 -14.81
N ASP A 292 -20.15 2.76 -15.89
CA ASP A 292 -21.17 2.26 -16.81
C ASP A 292 -21.77 0.91 -16.42
N ALA A 293 -21.54 0.49 -15.18
CA ALA A 293 -22.04 -0.77 -14.63
C ALA A 293 -21.55 -2.02 -15.38
N TYR A 294 -20.34 -1.97 -15.94
CA TYR A 294 -19.67 -3.12 -16.53
C TYR A 294 -18.67 -3.72 -15.54
N LEU A 295 -18.86 -4.99 -15.17
CA LEU A 295 -17.98 -5.71 -14.26
C LEU A 295 -16.76 -6.19 -15.05
N THR A 296 -15.61 -5.55 -14.83
CA THR A 296 -14.40 -5.74 -15.65
C THR A 296 -13.59 -6.94 -15.22
N TYR A 297 -13.27 -7.01 -13.93
CA TYR A 297 -12.45 -8.08 -13.37
C TYR A 297 -13.00 -8.53 -12.03
N VAL A 298 -13.01 -9.84 -11.82
CA VAL A 298 -13.26 -10.47 -10.52
C VAL A 298 -12.26 -11.60 -10.37
N ALA A 299 -11.37 -11.49 -9.39
CA ALA A 299 -10.37 -12.52 -9.10
C ALA A 299 -10.29 -12.77 -7.60
N VAL A 300 -10.09 -14.03 -7.26
CA VAL A 300 -9.75 -14.50 -5.91
C VAL A 300 -8.46 -15.28 -6.02
N ALA A 301 -7.55 -15.10 -5.06
CA ALA A 301 -6.28 -15.80 -5.03
C ALA A 301 -6.50 -17.31 -4.83
N ALA A 302 -5.66 -18.12 -5.48
CA ALA A 302 -5.73 -19.57 -5.36
C ALA A 302 -5.63 -20.01 -3.88
N GLY A 303 -6.48 -20.95 -3.48
CA GLY A 303 -6.59 -21.42 -2.10
C GLY A 303 -7.41 -20.53 -1.15
N TRP A 304 -7.90 -19.38 -1.64
CA TRP A 304 -8.90 -18.53 -0.97
C TRP A 304 -10.31 -18.67 -1.59
N GLU A 305 -10.45 -19.63 -2.50
CA GLU A 305 -11.71 -19.96 -3.16
C GLU A 305 -12.69 -20.61 -2.18
N ALA A 306 -13.96 -20.77 -2.60
CA ALA A 306 -15.05 -21.35 -1.81
C ALA A 306 -15.47 -20.60 -0.52
N GLY A 307 -14.64 -19.74 0.08
CA GLY A 307 -14.99 -18.94 1.28
C GLY A 307 -15.94 -17.76 1.04
N GLY A 308 -16.73 -17.75 -0.04
CA GLY A 308 -17.73 -16.72 -0.30
C GLY A 308 -17.20 -15.32 -0.67
N ILE A 309 -15.87 -15.13 -0.78
CA ILE A 309 -15.25 -13.81 -1.04
C ILE A 309 -15.77 -13.19 -2.34
N ALA A 310 -15.73 -13.94 -3.45
CA ALA A 310 -16.23 -13.46 -4.74
C ALA A 310 -17.73 -13.12 -4.71
N LYS A 311 -18.53 -13.92 -3.99
CA LYS A 311 -19.97 -13.69 -3.83
C LYS A 311 -20.23 -12.34 -3.16
N TYR A 312 -19.53 -12.06 -2.07
CA TYR A 312 -19.67 -10.79 -1.36
C TYR A 312 -19.17 -9.60 -2.20
N MET A 313 -18.02 -9.73 -2.87
CA MET A 313 -17.47 -8.68 -3.72
C MET A 313 -18.43 -8.27 -4.83
N VAL A 314 -18.98 -9.24 -5.57
CA VAL A 314 -19.93 -8.96 -6.65
C VAL A 314 -21.24 -8.42 -6.09
N TYR A 315 -21.77 -9.00 -5.01
CA TYR A 315 -22.95 -8.48 -4.34
C TYR A 315 -22.80 -7.00 -3.96
N TYR A 316 -21.70 -6.65 -3.28
CA TYR A 316 -21.40 -5.27 -2.90
C TYR A 316 -21.36 -4.34 -4.12
N LEU A 317 -20.58 -4.69 -5.15
CA LEU A 317 -20.45 -3.85 -6.35
C LEU A 317 -21.80 -3.64 -7.05
N THR A 318 -22.63 -4.68 -7.16
CA THR A 318 -23.95 -4.52 -7.78
C THR A 318 -24.85 -3.56 -6.99
N GLN A 319 -24.66 -3.42 -5.67
CA GLN A 319 -25.42 -2.46 -4.85
C GLN A 319 -24.90 -1.02 -4.97
N THR A 320 -23.64 -0.82 -5.38
CA THR A 320 -23.09 0.53 -5.57
C THR A 320 -23.73 1.28 -6.73
N VAL A 321 -24.27 0.56 -7.73
CA VAL A 321 -24.98 1.14 -8.89
C VAL A 321 -26.42 0.61 -8.92
N PRO A 322 -27.35 1.18 -8.15
CA PRO A 322 -28.73 0.72 -8.12
C PRO A 322 -29.55 1.10 -9.36
N THR A 323 -29.12 2.13 -10.11
CA THR A 323 -29.90 2.74 -11.19
C THR A 323 -29.67 2.15 -12.57
N LYS A 324 -28.58 1.39 -12.76
CA LYS A 324 -28.22 0.80 -14.06
C LYS A 324 -28.19 -0.72 -13.97
N ASP A 325 -28.48 -1.36 -15.09
CA ASP A 325 -28.27 -2.80 -15.27
C ASP A 325 -26.77 -3.11 -15.22
N VAL A 326 -26.40 -4.13 -14.43
CA VAL A 326 -25.00 -4.55 -14.31
C VAL A 326 -24.72 -5.62 -15.36
N THR A 327 -23.66 -5.44 -16.13
CA THR A 327 -23.30 -6.33 -17.26
C THR A 327 -21.90 -6.90 -17.09
N LEU A 328 -21.65 -8.09 -17.65
CA LEU A 328 -20.34 -8.73 -17.63
C LEU A 328 -20.17 -9.72 -18.79
N HIS A 329 -18.91 -10.02 -19.10
CA HIS A 329 -18.54 -11.17 -19.94
C HIS A 329 -17.85 -12.23 -19.09
N VAL A 330 -18.23 -13.49 -19.31
CA VAL A 330 -17.59 -14.65 -18.69
C VAL A 330 -17.23 -15.68 -19.75
N ALA A 331 -16.02 -16.22 -19.68
CA ALA A 331 -15.59 -17.29 -20.59
C ALA A 331 -16.51 -18.51 -20.46
N ALA A 332 -16.85 -19.14 -21.58
CA ALA A 332 -17.79 -20.27 -21.62
C ALA A 332 -17.35 -21.48 -20.77
N THR A 333 -16.04 -21.66 -20.56
CA THR A 333 -15.46 -22.74 -19.75
C THR A 333 -15.30 -22.37 -18.27
N ASN A 334 -15.56 -21.12 -17.88
CA ASN A 334 -15.29 -20.68 -16.52
C ASN A 334 -16.46 -21.00 -15.59
N VAL A 335 -16.18 -21.74 -14.51
CA VAL A 335 -17.13 -22.14 -13.46
C VAL A 335 -17.75 -20.93 -12.74
N ALA A 336 -17.11 -19.76 -12.81
CA ALA A 336 -17.64 -18.49 -12.30
C ALA A 336 -19.03 -18.14 -12.87
N MET A 337 -19.42 -18.69 -14.04
CA MET A 337 -20.77 -18.57 -14.57
C MET A 337 -21.84 -18.99 -13.55
N LEU A 338 -21.61 -20.05 -12.78
CA LEU A 338 -22.54 -20.52 -11.74
C LEU A 338 -22.68 -19.51 -10.60
N LEU A 339 -21.60 -18.81 -10.24
CA LEU A 339 -21.64 -17.76 -9.24
C LEU A 339 -22.53 -16.60 -9.71
N TYR A 340 -22.34 -16.15 -10.95
CA TYR A 340 -23.13 -15.05 -11.52
C TYR A 340 -24.61 -15.42 -11.65
N GLN A 341 -24.92 -16.64 -12.10
CA GLN A 341 -26.30 -17.14 -12.16
C GLN A 341 -26.96 -17.15 -10.78
N ARG A 342 -26.26 -17.62 -9.73
CA ARG A 342 -26.76 -17.61 -8.35
C ARG A 342 -27.00 -16.19 -7.81
N LEU A 343 -26.26 -15.20 -8.31
CA LEU A 343 -26.46 -13.78 -7.98
C LEU A 343 -27.56 -13.12 -8.83
N GLY A 344 -28.21 -13.85 -9.74
CA GLY A 344 -29.32 -13.38 -10.55
C GLY A 344 -28.95 -12.85 -11.93
N PHE A 345 -27.68 -12.95 -12.35
CA PHE A 345 -27.29 -12.60 -13.72
C PHE A 345 -27.87 -13.60 -14.72
N LYS A 346 -28.50 -13.09 -15.78
CA LYS A 346 -29.05 -13.90 -16.87
C LYS A 346 -28.16 -13.81 -18.11
N PRO A 347 -27.84 -14.92 -18.78
CA PRO A 347 -27.15 -14.89 -20.06
C PRO A 347 -28.09 -14.32 -21.13
N GLU A 348 -27.61 -13.35 -21.91
CA GLU A 348 -28.39 -12.74 -23.00
C GLU A 348 -27.83 -13.13 -24.37
N THR A 349 -26.51 -13.04 -24.57
CA THR A 349 -25.88 -13.23 -25.88
C THR A 349 -24.63 -14.10 -25.77
N TYR A 350 -24.41 -14.98 -26.76
CA TYR A 350 -23.16 -15.71 -26.93
C TYR A 350 -22.21 -14.92 -27.83
N ALA A 351 -21.02 -14.61 -27.34
CA ALA A 351 -20.00 -13.81 -28.02
C ALA A 351 -18.81 -14.71 -28.45
N PRO A 352 -18.79 -15.20 -29.71
CA PRO A 352 -17.70 -16.04 -30.19
C PRO A 352 -16.41 -15.23 -30.35
N GLY A 353 -15.30 -15.76 -29.84
CA GLY A 353 -13.97 -15.16 -29.99
C GLY A 353 -13.72 -13.87 -29.20
N PHE A 354 -14.56 -13.52 -28.23
CA PHE A 354 -14.42 -12.31 -27.42
C PHE A 354 -13.02 -12.14 -26.81
N TYR A 355 -12.42 -13.22 -26.29
CA TYR A 355 -11.11 -13.17 -25.64
C TYR A 355 -9.92 -13.38 -26.59
N LYS A 356 -10.13 -13.55 -27.91
CA LYS A 356 -9.02 -13.79 -28.86
C LYS A 356 -7.98 -12.66 -28.88
N ALA A 357 -8.40 -11.42 -28.63
CA ALA A 357 -7.51 -10.27 -28.63
C ALA A 357 -6.59 -10.21 -27.40
N TYR A 358 -6.94 -10.90 -26.32
CA TYR A 358 -6.21 -10.84 -25.04
C TYR A 358 -5.40 -12.10 -24.76
N LEU A 359 -5.82 -13.24 -25.33
CA LEU A 359 -5.18 -14.52 -25.14
C LEU A 359 -4.03 -14.71 -26.15
N PRO A 360 -2.91 -15.32 -25.75
CA PRO A 360 -1.85 -15.68 -26.70
C PRO A 360 -2.34 -16.78 -27.65
N GLU A 361 -1.81 -16.77 -28.87
CA GLU A 361 -2.20 -17.69 -29.96
C GLU A 361 -2.08 -19.17 -29.61
N SER A 362 -1.19 -19.52 -28.67
CA SER A 362 -0.95 -20.88 -28.19
C SER A 362 -1.81 -21.30 -26.98
N SER A 363 -2.69 -20.43 -26.49
CA SER A 363 -3.48 -20.72 -25.30
C SER A 363 -4.55 -21.79 -25.55
N ARG A 364 -4.70 -22.71 -24.59
CA ARG A 364 -5.74 -23.75 -24.59
C ARG A 364 -7.07 -23.28 -23.98
N VAL A 365 -7.16 -22.01 -23.59
CA VAL A 365 -8.33 -21.43 -22.92
C VAL A 365 -9.40 -21.13 -23.98
N CYS A 366 -10.66 -21.40 -23.66
CA CYS A 366 -11.76 -21.10 -24.58
C CYS A 366 -11.88 -19.59 -24.82
N PRO A 367 -11.81 -19.12 -26.08
CA PRO A 367 -11.88 -17.68 -26.38
C PRO A 367 -13.31 -17.13 -26.40
N ASN A 368 -14.32 -17.99 -26.29
CA ASN A 368 -15.72 -17.61 -26.39
C ASN A 368 -16.28 -17.19 -25.03
N ALA A 369 -17.16 -16.20 -25.03
CA ALA A 369 -17.75 -15.64 -23.83
C ALA A 369 -19.28 -15.65 -23.88
N PHE A 370 -19.91 -15.68 -22.71
CA PHE A 370 -21.30 -15.32 -22.54
C PHE A 370 -21.40 -13.90 -22.02
N PHE A 371 -22.23 -13.10 -22.67
CA PHE A 371 -22.67 -11.81 -22.16
C PHE A 371 -23.80 -12.04 -21.18
N MET A 372 -23.62 -11.58 -19.95
CA MET A 372 -24.59 -11.72 -18.88
C MET A 372 -25.03 -10.34 -18.36
N ARG A 373 -26.31 -10.23 -18.02
CA ARG A 373 -26.91 -9.01 -17.47
C ARG A 373 -27.72 -9.29 -16.22
N LEU A 374 -27.51 -8.48 -15.19
CA LEU A 374 -28.35 -8.37 -14.01
C LEU A 374 -29.25 -7.14 -14.20
N ARG A 375 -30.54 -7.39 -14.42
CA ARG A 375 -31.53 -6.32 -14.60
C ARG A 375 -31.93 -5.73 -13.26
N ARG A 376 -31.97 -4.40 -13.18
CA ARG A 376 -32.56 -3.66 -12.07
C ARG A 376 -33.96 -3.21 -12.52
N TYR A 377 -34.98 -3.58 -11.75
CA TYR A 377 -36.38 -3.22 -11.98
C TYR A 377 -36.78 -2.07 -11.07
#